data_AF-A0A172T332-F1
#
_entry.id   AF-A0A172T332-F1
#
_cell.length_a   1.000
_cell.length_b   1.000
_cell.length_c   1.000
_cell.angle_alpha   90.00
_cell.angle_beta   90.00
_cell.angle_gamma   90.00
#
_symmetry.space_group_name_H-M   'P 1'
#
loop_
_entity.id
_entity.type
_entity.pdbx_description
1 polymer ?
#
loop_
_entity_poly.entity_id
_entity_poly.type
_entity_poly.pdbx_seq_one_letter_code
_entity_poly.pdbx_strand_id
1 'polypeptide(L)'
;MGELPNDLLAILQALARKEITVDEAEQLIEAIMDKRTEERRKGSKSYIGRDFIINPGEEYFGKVEVVNGKAIINGRLIGDLEVVFGELIFSGEVAGNVELVGTNIVWNGGHIAGNLEMVGCSYKGAKPIVDGKVNEVNNFFINGVLGIVRNLVVKHFLSGIKIEE
;
A
#
# COMPACT_ATOMS: atom_id res chain seq x y z
N MET A 1 -13.30 -12.34 -20.46
CA MET A 1 -13.12 -13.78 -20.16
C MET A 1 -11.69 -13.97 -19.73
N GLY A 2 -11.45 -14.30 -18.47
CA GLY A 2 -10.08 -14.55 -17.99
C GLY A 2 -9.70 -15.98 -18.34
N GLU A 3 -8.59 -16.16 -19.03
CA GLU A 3 -8.00 -17.48 -19.25
C GLU A 3 -7.50 -18.05 -17.91
N LEU A 4 -7.76 -19.34 -17.67
CA LEU A 4 -7.22 -20.05 -16.52
C LEU A 4 -5.68 -20.06 -16.63
N PRO A 5 -4.95 -19.74 -15.54
CA PRO A 5 -3.49 -19.80 -15.53
C PRO A 5 -2.99 -21.18 -16.00
N ASN A 6 -1.99 -21.19 -16.88
CA ASN A 6 -1.46 -22.42 -17.52
C ASN A 6 -1.12 -23.53 -16.51
N ASP A 7 -0.63 -23.19 -15.32
CA ASP A 7 -0.26 -24.15 -14.28
C ASP A 7 -1.49 -24.89 -13.69
N LEU A 8 -2.61 -24.17 -13.50
CA LEU A 8 -3.86 -24.77 -13.02
C LEU A 8 -4.49 -25.65 -14.10
N LEU A 9 -4.39 -25.23 -15.37
CA LEU A 9 -4.87 -26.00 -16.49
C LEU A 9 -4.11 -27.33 -16.61
N ALA A 10 -2.79 -27.33 -16.42
CA ALA A 10 -1.96 -28.54 -16.44
C ALA A 10 -2.37 -29.55 -15.35
N ILE A 11 -2.62 -29.08 -14.12
CA ILE A 11 -3.05 -29.95 -13.01
C ILE A 11 -4.43 -30.56 -13.29
N LEU A 12 -5.39 -29.75 -13.75
CA LEU A 12 -6.73 -30.24 -14.08
C LEU A 12 -6.72 -31.24 -15.23
N GLN A 13 -5.85 -31.06 -16.22
CA GLN A 13 -5.66 -32.02 -17.31
C GLN A 13 -5.04 -33.33 -16.82
N ALA A 14 -4.05 -33.29 -15.93
CA ALA A 14 -3.46 -34.49 -15.33
C ALA A 14 -4.47 -35.27 -14.48
N LEU A 15 -5.31 -34.57 -13.71
CA LEU A 15 -6.40 -35.17 -12.95
C LEU A 15 -7.45 -35.82 -13.86
N ALA A 16 -7.84 -35.14 -14.96
CA ALA A 16 -8.79 -35.67 -15.93
C ALA A 16 -8.26 -36.94 -16.63
N ARG A 17 -6.94 -37.05 -16.80
CA ARG A 17 -6.25 -38.23 -17.34
C ARG A 17 -6.02 -39.34 -16.30
N LYS A 18 -6.36 -39.10 -15.02
CA LYS A 18 -6.10 -40.00 -13.89
C LYS A 18 -4.60 -40.27 -13.68
N GLU A 19 -3.74 -39.35 -14.09
CA GLU A 19 -2.29 -39.42 -13.86
C GLU A 19 -1.94 -39.05 -12.41
N ILE A 20 -2.82 -38.28 -11.77
CA ILE A 20 -2.76 -37.90 -10.36
C ILE A 20 -4.11 -38.19 -9.70
N THR A 21 -4.08 -38.40 -8.38
CA THR A 21 -5.27 -38.54 -7.54
C THR A 21 -5.89 -37.17 -7.25
N VAL A 22 -7.14 -37.19 -6.74
CA VAL A 22 -7.83 -35.98 -6.30
C VAL A 22 -7.03 -35.28 -5.20
N ASP A 23 -6.54 -36.04 -4.22
CA ASP A 23 -5.76 -35.52 -3.09
C ASP A 23 -4.44 -34.86 -3.56
N GLU A 24 -3.76 -35.45 -4.55
CA GLU A 24 -2.54 -34.86 -5.13
C GLU A 24 -2.83 -33.58 -5.92
N ALA A 25 -3.95 -33.53 -6.66
CA ALA A 25 -4.37 -32.34 -7.37
C ALA A 25 -4.71 -31.19 -6.41
N GLU A 26 -5.39 -31.49 -5.30
CA GLU A 26 -5.70 -30.51 -4.25
C GLU A 26 -4.42 -29.94 -3.64
N GLN A 27 -3.46 -30.77 -3.25
CA GLN A 27 -2.18 -30.31 -2.67
C GLN A 27 -1.38 -29.43 -3.65
N LEU A 28 -1.37 -29.75 -4.94
CA LEU A 28 -0.66 -28.95 -5.95
C LEU A 28 -1.35 -27.61 -6.21
N ILE A 29 -2.68 -27.58 -6.23
CA ILE A 29 -3.46 -26.34 -6.38
C ILE A 29 -3.29 -25.48 -5.13
N GLU A 30 -3.36 -26.06 -3.94
CA GLU A 30 -3.11 -25.36 -2.68
C GLU A 30 -1.69 -24.78 -2.65
N ALA A 31 -0.65 -25.53 -3.03
CA ALA A 31 0.71 -25.01 -3.08
C ALA A 31 0.89 -23.84 -4.07
N ILE A 32 0.23 -23.88 -5.23
CA ILE A 32 0.24 -22.77 -6.21
C ILE A 32 -0.51 -21.56 -5.67
N MET A 33 -1.68 -21.79 -5.06
CA MET A 33 -2.49 -20.74 -4.47
C MET A 33 -1.79 -20.12 -3.27
N ASP A 34 -1.13 -20.90 -2.43
CA ASP A 34 -0.36 -20.46 -1.28
C ASP A 34 0.89 -19.73 -1.69
N LYS A 35 1.65 -20.19 -2.70
CA LYS A 35 2.80 -19.43 -3.24
C LYS A 35 2.37 -18.08 -3.82
N ARG A 36 1.26 -18.04 -4.56
CA ARG A 36 0.66 -16.78 -5.05
C ARG A 36 0.10 -15.91 -3.92
N THR A 37 -0.37 -16.55 -2.84
CA THR A 37 -0.88 -15.87 -1.66
C THR A 37 0.25 -15.38 -0.77
N GLU A 38 1.41 -16.03 -0.72
CA GLU A 38 2.63 -15.58 -0.05
C GLU A 38 3.29 -14.42 -0.82
N GLU A 39 3.28 -14.45 -2.15
CA GLU A 39 3.65 -13.31 -2.99
C GLU A 39 2.70 -12.11 -2.77
N ARG A 40 1.41 -12.36 -2.50
CA ARG A 40 0.43 -11.32 -2.12
C ARG A 40 0.49 -10.89 -0.63
N ARG A 41 0.86 -11.79 0.28
CA ARG A 41 0.99 -11.55 1.74
C ARG A 41 2.30 -10.86 2.11
N LYS A 42 3.30 -10.81 1.21
CA LYS A 42 4.48 -9.93 1.34
C LYS A 42 4.17 -8.43 1.16
N GLY A 43 2.96 -8.09 0.73
CA GLY A 43 2.64 -6.78 0.19
C GLY A 43 2.05 -5.77 1.17
N SER A 44 2.35 -5.79 2.46
CA SER A 44 2.13 -4.61 3.32
C SER A 44 3.35 -4.41 4.22
N LYS A 45 4.06 -3.30 4.04
CA LYS A 45 5.13 -2.89 4.96
C LYS A 45 4.77 -1.56 5.58
N SER A 46 4.73 -1.57 6.92
CA SER A 46 4.54 -0.36 7.72
C SER A 46 5.89 0.18 8.19
N TYR A 47 6.16 1.44 7.88
CA TYR A 47 7.37 2.18 8.26
C TYR A 47 6.99 3.19 9.33
N ILE A 48 7.30 2.87 10.59
CA ILE A 48 6.98 3.71 11.75
C ILE A 48 8.22 4.50 12.16
N GLY A 49 8.15 5.84 12.11
CA GLY A 49 9.26 6.72 12.46
C GLY A 49 10.48 6.60 11.53
N ARG A 50 10.29 6.01 10.34
CA ARG A 50 11.33 5.74 9.35
C ARG A 50 10.88 6.20 7.98
N ASP A 51 11.87 6.45 7.14
CA ASP A 51 11.63 6.89 5.77
C ASP A 51 11.46 5.70 4.83
N PHE A 52 10.57 5.88 3.86
CA PHE A 52 10.38 4.97 2.74
C PHE A 52 10.62 5.72 1.43
N ILE A 53 11.44 5.14 0.55
CA ILE A 53 11.88 5.79 -0.68
C ILE A 53 11.74 4.81 -1.83
N ILE A 54 11.12 5.25 -2.93
CA ILE A 54 11.18 4.61 -4.24
C ILE A 54 11.84 5.61 -5.19
N ASN A 55 13.04 5.28 -5.68
CA ASN A 55 13.81 6.15 -6.57
C ASN A 55 13.29 6.08 -8.02
N PRO A 56 13.65 7.05 -8.88
CA PRO A 56 13.30 6.99 -10.30
C PRO A 56 13.76 5.68 -10.94
N GLY A 57 12.85 5.01 -11.67
CA GLY A 57 13.12 3.72 -12.32
C GLY A 57 12.99 2.49 -11.40
N GLU A 58 12.79 2.67 -10.10
CA GLU A 58 12.48 1.57 -9.19
C GLU A 58 10.98 1.28 -9.17
N GLU A 59 10.65 -0.01 -9.06
CA GLU A 59 9.28 -0.48 -8.83
C GLU A 59 9.18 -1.16 -7.46
N TYR A 60 8.13 -0.82 -6.72
CA TYR A 60 7.78 -1.51 -5.47
C TYR A 60 6.40 -2.15 -5.61
N PHE A 61 6.26 -3.40 -5.15
CA PHE A 61 5.00 -4.15 -5.21
C PHE A 61 4.41 -4.32 -3.82
N GLY A 62 3.14 -3.94 -3.66
CA GLY A 62 2.38 -4.05 -2.42
C GLY A 62 2.00 -2.70 -1.80
N LYS A 63 1.23 -2.75 -0.73
CA LYS A 63 0.85 -1.65 0.14
C LYS A 63 2.05 -1.12 0.93
N VAL A 64 2.15 0.19 0.99
CA VAL A 64 3.12 0.93 1.80
C VAL A 64 2.35 1.76 2.81
N GLU A 65 2.66 1.59 4.08
CA GLU A 65 2.12 2.42 5.16
C GLU A 65 3.27 3.16 5.82
N VAL A 66 3.21 4.49 5.92
CA VAL A 66 4.22 5.30 6.60
C VAL A 66 3.55 6.10 7.71
N VAL A 67 4.02 5.91 8.94
CA VAL A 67 3.46 6.58 10.12
C VAL A 67 4.55 7.39 10.81
N ASN A 68 4.32 8.71 10.96
CA ASN A 68 5.27 9.63 11.59
C ASN A 68 6.69 9.56 10.97
N GLY A 69 6.75 9.36 9.66
CA GLY A 69 7.98 9.26 8.87
C GLY A 69 7.80 9.95 7.51
N LYS A 70 8.79 9.81 6.63
CA LYS A 70 8.76 10.42 5.31
C LYS A 70 8.62 9.39 4.19
N ALA A 71 7.66 9.60 3.30
CA ALA A 71 7.53 8.86 2.05
C ALA A 71 8.08 9.70 0.88
N ILE A 72 8.98 9.14 0.08
CA ILE A 72 9.47 9.74 -1.17
C ILE A 72 9.15 8.78 -2.32
N ILE A 73 8.19 9.16 -3.16
CA ILE A 73 7.72 8.34 -4.28
C ILE A 73 8.11 9.02 -5.59
N ASN A 74 9.29 8.67 -6.10
CA ASN A 74 9.82 9.17 -7.39
C ASN A 74 9.78 8.09 -8.49
N GLY A 75 9.78 6.81 -8.11
CA GLY A 75 9.56 5.67 -9.01
C GLY A 75 8.10 5.23 -9.03
N ARG A 76 7.85 3.94 -9.17
CA ARG A 76 6.50 3.38 -9.33
C ARG A 76 6.12 2.44 -8.19
N LEU A 77 4.98 2.70 -7.59
CA LEU A 77 4.35 1.84 -6.60
C LEU A 77 3.21 1.07 -7.25
N ILE A 78 3.28 -0.25 -7.21
CA ILE A 78 2.24 -1.17 -7.69
C ILE A 78 1.51 -1.72 -6.45
N GLY A 79 0.59 -0.90 -5.95
CA GLY A 79 -0.13 -1.13 -4.70
C GLY A 79 -0.63 0.19 -4.10
N ASP A 80 -1.15 0.13 -2.89
CA ASP A 80 -1.70 1.29 -2.20
C ASP A 80 -0.64 2.03 -1.36
N LEU A 81 -0.79 3.35 -1.22
CA LEU A 81 0.04 4.19 -0.37
C LEU A 81 -0.80 4.79 0.75
N GLU A 82 -0.38 4.59 1.98
CA GLU A 82 -0.96 5.23 3.15
C GLU A 82 0.13 6.02 3.90
N VAL A 83 -0.10 7.31 4.13
CA VAL A 83 0.82 8.15 4.92
C VAL A 83 0.05 8.90 5.99
N VAL A 84 0.43 8.66 7.25
CA VAL A 84 -0.27 9.17 8.43
C VAL A 84 0.69 9.98 9.30
N PHE A 85 0.34 11.23 9.57
CA PHE A 85 1.11 12.19 10.37
C PHE A 85 2.58 12.31 9.95
N GLY A 86 2.84 12.25 8.65
CA GLY A 86 4.19 12.24 8.08
C GLY A 86 4.44 13.33 7.05
N GLU A 87 5.46 13.10 6.24
CA GLU A 87 5.78 13.90 5.07
C GLU A 87 5.67 13.05 3.81
N LEU A 88 5.15 13.61 2.72
CA LEU A 88 5.13 12.98 1.40
C LEU A 88 5.81 13.90 0.38
N ILE A 89 6.81 13.38 -0.34
CA ILE A 89 7.34 13.97 -1.57
C ILE A 89 6.96 13.05 -2.72
N PHE A 90 6.25 13.58 -3.71
CA PHE A 90 5.66 12.76 -4.77
C PHE A 90 5.95 13.32 -6.15
N SER A 91 6.59 12.52 -7.01
CA SER A 91 6.77 12.80 -8.44
C SER A 91 6.60 11.57 -9.33
N GLY A 92 6.31 10.42 -8.74
CA GLY A 92 6.27 9.12 -9.40
C GLY A 92 4.86 8.67 -9.77
N GLU A 93 4.65 7.36 -9.76
CA GLU A 93 3.39 6.71 -10.12
C GLU A 93 2.90 5.79 -9.01
N VAL A 94 1.59 5.78 -8.75
CA VAL A 94 0.93 4.81 -7.87
C VAL A 94 -0.20 4.12 -8.62
N ALA A 95 -0.02 2.83 -8.89
CA ALA A 95 -1.03 1.95 -9.49
C ALA A 95 -1.97 1.36 -8.42
N GLY A 96 -2.56 2.24 -7.61
CA GLY A 96 -3.42 1.91 -6.47
C GLY A 96 -4.01 3.17 -5.84
N ASN A 97 -4.62 3.04 -4.66
CA ASN A 97 -5.16 4.17 -3.92
C ASN A 97 -4.07 4.88 -3.11
N VAL A 98 -4.29 6.16 -2.85
CA VAL A 98 -3.43 6.98 -1.99
C VAL A 98 -4.28 7.60 -0.89
N GLU A 99 -3.97 7.26 0.35
CA GLU A 99 -4.67 7.74 1.56
C GLU A 99 -3.70 8.54 2.44
N LEU A 100 -4.02 9.81 2.67
CA LEU A 100 -3.15 10.74 3.38
C LEU A 100 -3.90 11.38 4.55
N VAL A 101 -3.36 11.25 5.75
CA VAL A 101 -4.00 11.77 6.98
C VAL A 101 -3.01 12.61 7.78
N GLY A 102 -3.30 13.90 7.94
CA GLY A 102 -2.45 14.82 8.71
C GLY A 102 -1.04 14.95 8.14
N THR A 103 -0.88 14.74 6.83
CA THR A 103 0.42 14.66 6.15
C THR A 103 0.78 15.99 5.50
N ASN A 104 2.06 16.36 5.58
CA ASN A 104 2.61 17.52 4.86
C ASN A 104 3.17 17.05 3.50
N ILE A 105 2.65 17.59 2.41
CA ILE A 105 2.87 17.03 1.07
C ILE A 105 3.56 18.04 0.14
N VAL A 106 4.54 17.56 -0.61
CA VAL A 106 5.17 18.27 -1.73
C VAL A 106 4.86 17.50 -3.00
N TRP A 107 3.98 18.07 -3.82
CA TRP A 107 3.63 17.52 -5.12
C TRP A 107 4.53 18.08 -6.22
N ASN A 108 5.14 17.19 -7.00
CA ASN A 108 6.01 17.51 -8.14
C ASN A 108 5.46 16.89 -9.44
N GLY A 109 4.13 16.78 -9.57
CA GLY A 109 3.45 16.07 -10.65
C GLY A 109 3.26 14.58 -10.32
N GLY A 110 3.35 13.73 -11.32
CA GLY A 110 3.15 12.28 -11.20
C GLY A 110 1.72 11.82 -11.49
N HIS A 111 1.47 10.53 -11.24
CA HIS A 111 0.20 9.88 -11.59
C HIS A 111 -0.29 8.94 -10.49
N ILE A 112 -1.59 8.97 -10.23
CA ILE A 112 -2.28 8.05 -9.31
C ILE A 112 -3.42 7.41 -10.11
N ALA A 113 -3.32 6.11 -10.35
CA ALA A 113 -4.33 5.37 -11.11
C ALA A 113 -5.61 5.10 -10.28
N GLY A 114 -5.50 5.06 -8.95
CA GLY A 114 -6.62 4.84 -8.04
C GLY A 114 -7.22 6.14 -7.50
N ASN A 115 -7.84 6.04 -6.32
CA ASN A 115 -8.40 7.20 -5.63
C ASN A 115 -7.33 7.93 -4.81
N LEU A 116 -7.53 9.24 -4.63
CA LEU A 116 -6.74 10.07 -3.72
C LEU A 116 -7.65 10.60 -2.61
N GLU A 117 -7.38 10.18 -1.37
CA GLU A 117 -8.08 10.67 -0.18
C GLU A 117 -7.10 11.44 0.71
N MET A 118 -7.47 12.68 1.05
CA MET A 118 -6.67 13.57 1.86
C MET A 118 -7.51 14.13 3.00
N VAL A 119 -7.08 13.88 4.24
CA VAL A 119 -7.77 14.35 5.45
C VAL A 119 -6.79 15.17 6.29
N GLY A 120 -7.11 16.45 6.52
CA GLY A 120 -6.29 17.34 7.34
C GLY A 120 -4.85 17.52 6.85
N CYS A 121 -4.61 17.35 5.55
CA CYS A 121 -3.28 17.49 4.97
C CYS A 121 -2.97 18.94 4.60
N SER A 122 -1.68 19.29 4.59
CA SER A 122 -1.20 20.53 3.99
C SER A 122 -0.34 20.19 2.78
N TYR A 123 -0.45 20.93 1.67
CA TYR A 123 0.34 20.62 0.49
C TYR A 123 0.73 21.84 -0.35
N LYS A 124 1.80 21.68 -1.13
CA LYS A 124 2.28 22.65 -2.12
C LYS A 124 2.75 21.96 -3.40
N GLY A 125 2.91 22.74 -4.47
CA GLY A 125 3.46 22.28 -5.74
C GLY A 125 2.38 21.82 -6.73
N ALA A 126 2.81 21.09 -7.76
CA ALA A 126 1.95 20.65 -8.87
C ALA A 126 1.32 19.29 -8.54
N LYS A 127 0.00 19.26 -8.36
CA LYS A 127 -0.74 18.02 -8.04
C LYS A 127 -0.53 16.93 -9.11
N PRO A 128 -0.56 15.64 -8.72
CA PRO A 128 -0.55 14.54 -9.67
C PRO A 128 -1.84 14.47 -10.47
N ILE A 129 -1.78 13.81 -11.62
CA ILE A 129 -2.98 13.39 -12.35
C ILE A 129 -3.58 12.20 -11.59
N VAL A 130 -4.89 12.25 -11.31
CA VAL A 130 -5.61 11.18 -10.61
C VAL A 130 -6.71 10.66 -11.51
N ASP A 131 -6.70 9.36 -11.81
CA ASP A 131 -7.71 8.75 -12.68
C ASP A 131 -9.01 8.43 -11.90
N GLY A 132 -8.87 8.15 -10.60
CA GLY A 132 -9.98 7.89 -9.69
C GLY A 132 -10.59 9.14 -9.06
N LYS A 133 -11.30 8.95 -7.95
CA LYS A 133 -11.90 10.05 -7.20
C LYS A 133 -10.86 10.78 -6.36
N VAL A 134 -11.02 12.09 -6.23
CA VAL A 134 -10.24 12.92 -5.31
C VAL A 134 -11.15 13.45 -4.22
N ASN A 135 -10.90 13.05 -2.97
CA ASN A 135 -11.60 13.53 -1.78
C ASN A 135 -10.63 14.30 -0.88
N GLU A 136 -10.97 15.54 -0.56
CA GLU A 136 -10.13 16.42 0.27
C GLU A 136 -10.96 17.01 1.41
N VAL A 137 -10.62 16.65 2.65
CA VAL A 137 -11.29 17.09 3.88
C VAL A 137 -10.33 17.95 4.69
N ASN A 138 -10.42 19.26 4.50
CA ASN A 138 -9.53 20.23 5.16
C ASN A 138 -9.98 20.60 6.59
N ASN A 139 -11.22 20.29 6.97
CA ASN A 139 -11.82 20.64 8.26
C ASN A 139 -11.41 19.71 9.43
N PHE A 140 -10.40 18.85 9.28
CA PHE A 140 -9.93 18.00 10.39
C PHE A 140 -9.27 18.81 11.54
N PHE A 141 -9.10 20.12 11.35
CA PHE A 141 -8.73 21.11 12.36
C PHE A 141 -9.87 21.53 13.33
N ILE A 142 -10.95 20.75 13.48
CA ILE A 142 -11.93 21.00 14.56
C ILE A 142 -11.32 20.56 15.91
N ASN A 143 -10.48 21.44 16.47
CA ASN A 143 -10.24 21.73 17.89
C ASN A 143 -10.00 20.61 18.91
N GLY A 144 -9.47 19.44 18.54
CA GLY A 144 -8.95 18.49 19.55
C GLY A 144 -8.73 17.06 19.11
N VAL A 145 -9.37 16.63 18.03
CA VAL A 145 -9.33 15.22 17.58
C VAL A 145 -7.93 14.82 17.10
N LEU A 146 -7.19 15.69 16.41
CA LEU A 146 -5.81 15.43 15.97
C LEU A 146 -4.86 15.09 17.13
N GLY A 147 -4.98 15.78 18.27
CA GLY A 147 -4.20 15.49 19.47
C GLY A 147 -4.60 14.17 20.13
N ILE A 148 -5.89 13.84 20.10
CA ILE A 148 -6.44 12.59 20.65
C ILE A 148 -6.06 11.39 19.76
N VAL A 149 -6.21 11.48 18.44
CA VAL A 149 -5.88 10.42 17.47
C VAL A 149 -4.38 10.20 17.39
N ARG A 150 -3.57 11.27 17.39
CA ARG A 150 -2.11 11.15 17.51
C ARG A 150 -1.74 10.37 18.78
N ASN A 151 -2.35 10.67 19.91
CA ASN A 151 -2.10 9.93 21.16
C ASN A 151 -2.71 8.52 21.19
N LEU A 152 -3.81 8.23 20.48
CA LEU A 152 -4.42 6.89 20.47
C LEU A 152 -3.70 5.93 19.53
N VAL A 153 -3.38 6.39 18.30
CA VAL A 153 -2.69 5.60 17.28
C VAL A 153 -1.23 5.38 17.69
N VAL A 154 -0.51 6.42 18.12
CA VAL A 154 0.90 6.27 18.52
C VAL A 154 1.04 5.43 19.80
N LYS A 155 0.12 5.53 20.77
CA LYS A 155 0.24 4.83 22.05
C LYS A 155 -0.18 3.36 22.00
N HIS A 156 -1.10 2.96 21.11
CA HIS A 156 -1.38 1.53 20.89
C HIS A 156 -0.25 0.83 20.12
N PHE A 157 0.35 1.49 19.12
CA PHE A 157 1.46 0.92 18.34
C PHE A 157 2.79 0.88 19.11
N LEU A 158 3.02 1.77 20.08
CA LEU A 158 4.22 1.74 20.95
C LEU A 158 4.08 0.84 22.19
N SER A 159 2.91 0.24 22.45
CA SER A 159 2.72 -0.63 23.62
C SER A 159 3.59 -1.90 23.62
N GLY A 160 4.28 -2.19 22.52
CA GLY A 160 5.25 -3.29 22.38
C GLY A 160 6.73 -2.88 22.31
N ILE A 161 7.07 -1.58 22.30
CA ILE A 161 8.47 -1.12 22.23
C ILE A 161 8.86 -0.52 23.57
N LYS A 162 9.65 -1.28 24.34
CA LYS A 162 10.40 -0.72 25.47
C LYS A 162 11.35 0.34 24.92
N ILE A 163 11.10 1.59 25.27
CA ILE A 163 12.08 2.66 25.14
C ILE A 163 12.84 2.66 26.46
N GLU A 164 14.08 2.14 26.44
CA GLU A 164 15.01 2.41 27.54
C GLU A 164 15.47 3.86 27.43
N GLU A 165 15.47 4.55 28.57
CA GLU A 165 15.78 5.98 28.75
C GLU A 165 17.21 6.37 28.35
#